data_AF-A0A9W8ZIB0-F1
#
_entry.id   AF-A0A9W8ZIB0-F1
#
_cell.length_a   1.000
_cell.length_b   1.000
_cell.length_c   1.000
_cell.angle_alpha   90.00
_cell.angle_beta   90.00
_cell.angle_gamma   90.00
#
_symmetry.space_group_name_H-M   'P 1'
#
loop_
_entity.id
_entity.type
_entity.pdbx_description
1 polymer ?
#
loop_
_entity_poly.entity_id
_entity_poly.type
_entity_poly.pdbx_seq_one_letter_code
_entity_poly.pdbx_strand_id
1 'polypeptide(L)'
;MMKNYQEMFDLESYCILRDLYRNTKNGTIEVSFRPYIQRYALNTTLTLCYGIRMDEVYDDLLREIIHMGSAISLLRSASENHQDYIPILRYLPNNEENARSKELRERRDKYLNELLDNVRGMIKKGTEKPLNHNFEKEDVSYLNAIVKEAGRYYTVSNMSLPRKTMSDVRWGNAVIPKNTMVLINAQAGNHDTDYWGADADSFNPERWLEASQTPSSLQVEKTLSSTPHLSFGASSRSCPGATIASKLIYAALFRLLSPYRIEASKADPLNTDYVDYNLIKRVLVAIPRAFKIKLSPRDGTGDLARKVPKCLFVADDEGAGQLVGDTRTPPSAQSIWKGNMYAERELWNWHQNYFDKDDCDIQYLHLVDAFKVIGLSTECEEEGGHNNDWSLGHYDEFRVDPDSGHYGGILPIIKQAYQVGATTYKSTGGYYKFIVNQHDGLLAAVDISSPRNAVKSHWKSIGGNSNVKNLQWYLAHNVINDETSRIVPRALCNKLIPKLYLWPGTLFDKKKDPTEFQALIGSPIGGTIAIMLAQHKEELGNKEIYEVTVVTDDWSSSKKTRVQEMHMFFHIRDMPEDSGDNKPTDDGAKRGSFG
;
A
#
# COMPACT_ATOMS: atom_id res chain seq x y z
N MET A 1 17.65 7.04 1.42
CA MET A 1 17.11 6.46 2.68
C MET A 1 16.47 5.13 2.31
N MET A 2 17.08 4.00 2.68
CA MET A 2 16.54 2.67 2.38
C MET A 2 15.36 2.40 3.32
N LYS A 3 14.22 1.95 2.79
CA LYS A 3 13.05 1.58 3.61
C LYS A 3 13.26 0.19 4.22
N ASN A 4 12.84 0.00 5.47
CA ASN A 4 12.84 -1.32 6.12
C ASN A 4 11.67 -2.18 5.61
N TYR A 5 11.82 -3.51 5.60
CA TYR A 5 10.74 -4.43 5.20
C TYR A 5 9.46 -4.32 6.05
N GLN A 6 9.60 -3.78 7.25
CA GLN A 6 8.55 -3.67 8.25
C GLN A 6 7.36 -2.84 7.78
N GLU A 7 7.57 -1.69 7.13
CA GLU A 7 6.48 -0.86 6.61
C GLU A 7 5.58 -1.63 5.63
N MET A 8 6.20 -2.45 4.77
CA MET A 8 5.48 -3.28 3.80
C MET A 8 4.72 -4.41 4.50
N PHE A 9 5.36 -5.11 5.44
CA PHE A 9 4.72 -6.19 6.20
C PHE A 9 3.58 -5.67 7.06
N ASP A 10 3.74 -4.49 7.64
CA ASP A 10 2.71 -3.80 8.42
C ASP A 10 1.53 -3.42 7.55
N LEU A 11 1.79 -2.84 6.37
CA LEU A 11 0.74 -2.49 5.42
C LEU A 11 -0.04 -3.73 4.93
N GLU A 12 0.66 -4.79 4.52
CA GLU A 12 0.00 -5.98 3.99
C GLU A 12 -0.73 -6.76 5.08
N SER A 13 -0.16 -6.88 6.28
CA SER A 13 -0.83 -7.54 7.41
C SER A 13 -2.04 -6.74 7.90
N TYR A 14 -1.98 -5.40 7.84
CA TYR A 14 -3.14 -4.54 8.08
C TYR A 14 -4.24 -4.75 7.03
N CYS A 15 -3.87 -4.85 5.74
CA CYS A 15 -4.85 -5.07 4.67
C CYS A 15 -5.62 -6.39 4.86
N ILE A 16 -4.97 -7.46 5.34
CA ILE A 16 -5.67 -8.70 5.69
C ILE A 16 -6.76 -8.43 6.73
N LEU A 17 -6.44 -7.73 7.83
CA LEU A 17 -7.39 -7.45 8.90
C LEU A 17 -8.55 -6.59 8.43
N ARG A 18 -8.27 -5.53 7.68
CA ARG A 18 -9.29 -4.65 7.11
C ARG A 18 -10.26 -5.43 6.21
N ASP A 19 -9.73 -6.25 5.31
CA ASP A 19 -10.53 -6.98 4.34
C ASP A 19 -11.34 -8.10 5.02
N LEU A 20 -10.76 -8.79 6.02
CA LEU A 20 -11.48 -9.76 6.84
C LEU A 20 -12.59 -9.10 7.67
N TYR A 21 -12.32 -7.96 8.32
CA TYR A 21 -13.33 -7.22 9.08
C TYR A 21 -14.52 -6.82 8.19
N ARG A 22 -14.24 -6.27 7.00
CA ARG A 22 -15.26 -5.90 6.00
C ARG A 22 -16.08 -7.11 5.56
N ASN A 23 -15.42 -8.17 5.12
CA ASN A 23 -16.09 -9.29 4.46
C ASN A 23 -16.76 -10.25 5.44
N THR A 24 -16.28 -10.34 6.69
CA THR A 24 -16.96 -11.07 7.76
C THR A 24 -18.08 -10.26 8.41
N LYS A 25 -18.26 -8.98 8.04
CA LYS A 25 -19.14 -8.03 8.75
C LYS A 25 -18.91 -8.10 10.26
N ASN A 26 -17.68 -7.87 10.68
CA ASN A 26 -17.23 -7.97 12.06
C ASN A 26 -17.51 -9.34 12.71
N GLY A 27 -17.20 -10.43 11.99
CA GLY A 27 -17.31 -11.79 12.54
C GLY A 27 -18.67 -12.46 12.49
N THR A 28 -19.66 -11.82 11.88
CA THR A 28 -21.02 -12.37 11.73
C THR A 28 -21.12 -13.36 10.58
N ILE A 29 -20.25 -13.25 9.58
CA ILE A 29 -20.21 -14.11 8.39
C ILE A 29 -18.94 -14.95 8.39
N GLU A 30 -19.08 -16.25 8.14
CA GLU A 30 -17.95 -17.16 7.92
C GLU A 30 -17.34 -16.95 6.53
N VAL A 31 -16.01 -16.99 6.43
CA VAL A 31 -15.29 -16.70 5.18
C VAL A 31 -14.27 -17.80 4.86
N SER A 32 -14.02 -18.00 3.57
CA SER A 32 -12.85 -18.76 3.12
C SER A 32 -11.60 -17.92 3.35
N PHE A 33 -10.66 -18.43 4.13
CA PHE A 33 -9.49 -17.68 4.55
C PHE A 33 -8.39 -17.61 3.48
N ARG A 34 -8.34 -18.61 2.60
CA ARG A 34 -7.27 -18.80 1.60
C ARG A 34 -7.03 -17.59 0.69
N PRO A 35 -8.05 -16.92 0.10
CA PRO A 35 -7.83 -15.78 -0.79
C PRO A 35 -7.08 -14.61 -0.12
N TYR A 36 -7.32 -14.37 1.17
CA TYR A 36 -6.68 -13.27 1.91
C TYR A 36 -5.19 -13.52 2.11
N ILE A 37 -4.81 -14.75 2.46
CA ILE A 37 -3.41 -15.12 2.63
C ILE A 37 -2.68 -15.21 1.28
N GLN A 38 -3.35 -15.67 0.22
CA GLN A 38 -2.78 -15.65 -1.14
C GLN A 38 -2.46 -14.22 -1.59
N ARG A 39 -3.38 -13.27 -1.37
CA ARG A 39 -3.14 -11.85 -1.65
C ARG A 39 -1.98 -11.32 -0.82
N TYR A 40 -1.97 -11.56 0.49
CA TYR A 40 -0.90 -11.10 1.38
C TYR A 40 0.48 -11.57 0.93
N ALA A 41 0.63 -12.87 0.68
CA ALA A 41 1.89 -13.45 0.24
C ALA A 41 2.31 -12.90 -1.13
N LEU A 42 1.37 -12.77 -2.07
CA LEU A 42 1.69 -12.30 -3.41
C LEU A 42 2.02 -10.81 -3.44
N ASN A 43 1.24 -9.95 -2.77
CA ASN A 43 1.54 -8.52 -2.69
C ASN A 43 2.89 -8.28 -2.04
N THR A 44 3.18 -8.97 -0.95
CA THR A 44 4.50 -8.90 -0.31
C THR A 44 5.61 -9.25 -1.31
N THR A 45 5.45 -10.34 -2.06
CA THR A 45 6.45 -10.79 -3.03
C THR A 45 6.56 -9.82 -4.21
N LEU A 46 5.45 -9.30 -4.71
CA LEU A 46 5.42 -8.36 -5.84
C LEU A 46 6.01 -7.01 -5.47
N THR A 47 5.75 -6.53 -4.26
CA THR A 47 6.35 -5.28 -3.76
C THR A 47 7.83 -5.47 -3.53
N LEU A 48 8.25 -6.62 -2.97
CA LEU A 48 9.66 -6.95 -2.75
C LEU A 48 10.45 -7.08 -4.07
N CYS A 49 9.92 -7.84 -5.03
CA CYS A 49 10.64 -8.20 -6.24
C CYS A 49 10.46 -7.18 -7.38
N TYR A 50 9.32 -6.52 -7.42
CA TYR A 50 8.91 -5.69 -8.56
C TYR A 50 8.46 -4.27 -8.20
N GLY A 51 8.43 -3.91 -6.91
CA GLY A 51 7.99 -2.58 -6.48
C GLY A 51 6.52 -2.28 -6.76
N ILE A 52 5.73 -3.30 -7.10
CA ILE A 52 4.30 -3.17 -7.44
C ILE A 52 3.41 -3.87 -6.41
N ARG A 53 2.15 -3.44 -6.33
CA ARG A 53 1.18 -3.92 -5.36
C ARG A 53 -0.20 -3.99 -6.00
N MET A 54 -0.98 -5.02 -5.67
CA MET A 54 -2.35 -5.16 -6.16
C MET A 54 -3.38 -4.65 -5.15
N ASP A 55 -4.37 -3.91 -5.67
CA ASP A 55 -5.32 -3.14 -4.88
C ASP A 55 -6.56 -3.91 -4.44
N GLU A 56 -6.90 -4.99 -5.13
CA GLU A 56 -8.05 -5.83 -4.84
C GLU A 56 -7.68 -7.31 -4.65
N VAL A 57 -8.52 -8.02 -3.87
CA VAL A 57 -8.40 -9.49 -3.66
C VAL A 57 -8.70 -10.27 -4.94
N TYR A 58 -9.31 -9.63 -5.93
CA TYR A 58 -9.81 -10.23 -7.17
C TYR A 58 -9.30 -9.53 -8.43
N ASP A 59 -8.05 -9.07 -8.40
CA ASP A 59 -7.37 -8.53 -9.59
C ASP A 59 -7.16 -9.64 -10.66
N ASP A 60 -7.26 -9.28 -11.94
CA ASP A 60 -7.10 -10.26 -13.03
C ASP A 60 -5.67 -10.77 -13.17
N LEU A 61 -4.66 -9.93 -12.90
CA LEU A 61 -3.26 -10.33 -12.84
C LEU A 61 -3.01 -11.23 -11.62
N LEU A 62 -3.63 -10.93 -10.46
CA LEU A 62 -3.59 -11.80 -9.27
C LEU A 62 -4.13 -13.19 -9.57
N ARG A 63 -5.29 -13.27 -10.22
CA ARG A 63 -5.92 -14.54 -10.60
C ARG A 63 -5.05 -15.31 -11.58
N GLU A 64 -4.50 -14.64 -12.59
CA GLU A 64 -3.61 -15.27 -13.56
C GLU A 64 -2.35 -15.82 -12.89
N ILE A 65 -1.69 -15.04 -12.02
CA ILE A 65 -0.50 -15.49 -11.28
C ILE A 65 -0.84 -16.70 -10.38
N ILE A 66 -1.95 -16.66 -9.65
CA ILE A 66 -2.38 -17.77 -8.78
C ILE A 66 -2.69 -19.02 -9.62
N HIS A 67 -3.41 -18.86 -10.73
CA HIS A 67 -3.77 -19.95 -11.63
C HIS A 67 -2.53 -20.58 -12.26
N MET A 68 -1.63 -19.75 -12.82
CA MET A 68 -0.36 -20.19 -13.39
C MET A 68 0.52 -20.88 -12.33
N GLY A 69 0.64 -20.31 -11.13
CA GLY A 69 1.39 -20.90 -10.03
C GLY A 69 0.90 -22.30 -9.67
N SER A 70 -0.42 -22.49 -9.59
CA SER A 70 -1.04 -23.78 -9.31
C SER A 70 -0.80 -24.80 -10.44
N ALA A 71 -0.98 -24.38 -11.70
CA ALA A 71 -0.77 -25.23 -12.87
C ALA A 71 0.70 -25.67 -13.01
N ILE A 72 1.64 -24.74 -12.85
CA ILE A 72 3.09 -25.01 -12.89
C ILE A 72 3.52 -25.89 -11.71
N SER A 73 2.85 -25.78 -10.55
CA SER A 73 3.14 -26.65 -9.41
C SER A 73 2.80 -28.12 -9.69
N LEU A 74 1.83 -28.41 -10.56
CA LEU A 74 1.53 -29.78 -10.99
C LEU A 74 2.59 -30.30 -11.96
N LEU A 75 2.97 -29.49 -12.96
CA LEU A 75 4.01 -29.88 -13.94
C LEU A 75 5.37 -30.16 -13.30
N ARG A 76 5.74 -29.43 -12.25
CA ARG A 76 7.04 -29.60 -11.56
C ARG A 76 7.02 -30.67 -10.47
N SER A 77 5.88 -31.34 -10.26
CA SER A 77 5.82 -32.41 -9.27
C SER A 77 6.55 -33.64 -9.78
N ALA A 78 7.35 -34.24 -8.90
CA ALA A 78 8.09 -35.45 -9.21
C ALA A 78 7.20 -36.67 -9.48
N SER A 79 5.93 -36.64 -9.08
CA SER A 79 4.98 -37.75 -9.25
C SER A 79 3.96 -37.55 -10.36
N GLU A 80 3.94 -36.39 -11.02
CA GLU A 80 2.94 -36.10 -12.07
C GLU A 80 3.49 -36.23 -13.49
N ASN A 81 4.78 -35.94 -13.70
CA ASN A 81 5.33 -35.84 -15.06
C ASN A 81 6.11 -37.10 -15.47
N HIS A 82 5.42 -38.12 -16.01
CA HIS A 82 6.06 -39.39 -16.41
C HIS A 82 7.17 -39.23 -17.48
N GLN A 83 7.05 -38.22 -18.34
CA GLN A 83 8.02 -37.91 -19.39
C GLN A 83 9.38 -37.40 -18.85
N ASP A 84 9.51 -37.16 -17.55
CA ASP A 84 10.82 -36.92 -16.90
C ASP A 84 11.58 -38.22 -16.61
N TYR A 85 10.87 -39.33 -16.45
CA TYR A 85 11.44 -40.66 -16.18
C TYR A 85 11.51 -41.53 -17.43
N ILE A 86 10.58 -41.33 -18.38
CA ILE A 86 10.48 -42.09 -19.62
C ILE A 86 10.65 -41.11 -20.80
N PRO A 87 11.89 -40.81 -21.22
CA PRO A 87 12.16 -39.76 -22.20
C PRO A 87 11.47 -39.97 -23.56
N ILE A 88 11.19 -41.23 -23.93
CA ILE A 88 10.54 -41.54 -25.22
C ILE A 88 9.11 -40.96 -25.32
N LEU A 89 8.43 -40.74 -24.18
CA LEU A 89 7.09 -40.13 -24.15
C LEU A 89 7.09 -38.70 -24.71
N ARG A 90 8.24 -38.00 -24.68
CA ARG A 90 8.38 -36.63 -25.20
C ARG A 90 8.22 -36.54 -26.72
N TYR A 91 8.44 -37.65 -27.43
CA TYR A 91 8.41 -37.72 -28.89
C TYR A 91 7.09 -38.29 -29.45
N LEU A 92 6.13 -38.64 -28.59
CA LEU A 92 4.82 -39.10 -29.04
C LEU A 92 4.11 -37.97 -29.83
N PRO A 93 3.50 -38.30 -30.99
CA PRO A 93 2.70 -37.32 -31.72
C PRO A 93 1.52 -36.85 -30.86
N ASN A 94 1.15 -35.57 -30.97
CA ASN A 94 0.09 -34.94 -30.18
C ASN A 94 0.29 -35.00 -28.65
N ASN A 95 1.54 -34.87 -28.17
CA ASN A 95 1.83 -34.80 -26.75
C ASN A 95 1.23 -33.53 -26.10
N GLU A 96 0.08 -33.69 -25.45
CA GLU A 96 -0.68 -32.63 -24.77
C GLU A 96 0.10 -32.00 -23.61
N GLU A 97 0.90 -32.78 -22.87
CA GLU A 97 1.70 -32.28 -21.74
C GLU A 97 2.78 -31.28 -22.21
N ASN A 98 3.41 -31.56 -23.35
CA ASN A 98 4.36 -30.64 -23.99
C ASN A 98 3.66 -29.37 -24.49
N ALA A 99 2.48 -29.51 -25.11
CA ALA A 99 1.69 -28.37 -25.57
C ALA A 99 1.28 -27.47 -24.39
N ARG A 100 0.73 -28.06 -23.33
CA ARG A 100 0.35 -27.38 -22.08
C ARG A 100 1.54 -26.70 -21.41
N SER A 101 2.69 -27.37 -21.34
CA SER A 101 3.92 -26.80 -20.75
C SER A 101 4.41 -25.57 -21.51
N LYS A 102 4.31 -25.58 -22.84
CA LYS A 102 4.66 -24.43 -23.69
C LYS A 102 3.68 -23.27 -23.49
N GLU A 103 2.37 -23.54 -23.49
CA GLU A 103 1.35 -22.53 -23.26
C GLU A 103 1.53 -21.83 -21.90
N LEU A 104 1.70 -22.62 -20.83
CA LEU A 104 1.91 -22.08 -19.47
C LEU A 104 3.20 -21.25 -19.38
N ARG A 105 4.26 -21.67 -20.09
CA ARG A 105 5.49 -20.89 -20.19
C ARG A 105 5.25 -19.56 -20.90
N GLU A 106 4.62 -19.57 -22.07
CA GLU A 106 4.37 -18.35 -22.86
C GLU A 106 3.53 -17.33 -22.07
N ARG A 107 2.47 -17.80 -21.40
CA ARG A 107 1.64 -16.96 -20.53
C ARG A 107 2.43 -16.40 -19.35
N ARG A 108 3.27 -17.21 -18.71
CA ARG A 108 4.13 -16.79 -17.59
C ARG A 108 5.19 -15.78 -18.00
N ASP A 109 5.88 -16.05 -19.10
CA ASP A 109 6.95 -15.20 -19.61
C ASP A 109 6.39 -13.80 -19.96
N LYS A 110 5.15 -13.71 -20.46
CA LYS A 110 4.50 -12.42 -20.76
C LYS A 110 4.46 -11.47 -19.55
N TYR A 111 3.79 -11.87 -18.46
CA TYR A 111 3.66 -10.97 -17.31
C TYR A 111 4.98 -10.82 -16.55
N LEU A 112 5.85 -11.85 -16.50
CA LEU A 112 7.15 -11.72 -15.82
C LEU A 112 8.09 -10.77 -16.54
N ASN A 113 8.09 -10.77 -17.88
CA ASN A 113 8.89 -9.83 -18.66
C ASN A 113 8.40 -8.40 -18.46
N GLU A 114 7.08 -8.19 -18.48
CA GLU A 114 6.48 -6.88 -18.20
C GLU A 114 6.87 -6.35 -16.82
N LEU A 115 6.74 -7.19 -15.77
CA LEU A 115 7.16 -6.83 -14.42
C LEU A 115 8.66 -6.51 -14.34
N LEU A 116 9.50 -7.29 -15.01
CA LEU A 116 10.94 -7.09 -15.01
C LEU A 116 11.36 -5.82 -15.76
N ASP A 117 10.73 -5.54 -16.90
CA ASP A 117 11.03 -4.36 -17.70
C ASP A 117 10.57 -3.07 -17.01
N ASN A 118 9.46 -3.13 -16.28
CA ASN A 118 9.03 -2.04 -15.40
C ASN A 118 10.08 -1.72 -14.32
N VAL A 119 10.59 -2.74 -13.62
CA VAL A 119 11.66 -2.57 -12.62
C VAL A 119 12.93 -2.00 -13.25
N ARG A 120 13.35 -2.54 -14.39
CA ARG A 120 14.51 -2.02 -15.13
C ARG A 120 14.31 -0.55 -15.53
N GLY A 121 13.09 -0.18 -15.91
CA GLY A 121 12.69 1.20 -16.17
C GLY A 121 12.83 2.09 -14.93
N MET A 122 12.37 1.63 -13.77
CA MET A 122 12.50 2.34 -12.49
C MET A 122 13.96 2.53 -12.07
N ILE A 123 14.78 1.49 -12.20
CA ILE A 123 16.22 1.54 -11.92
C ILE A 123 16.91 2.58 -12.81
N LYS A 124 16.64 2.56 -14.12
CA LYS A 124 17.18 3.55 -15.07
C LYS A 124 16.78 4.99 -14.72
N LYS A 125 15.56 5.18 -14.19
CA LYS A 125 15.04 6.50 -13.78
C LYS A 125 15.52 6.92 -12.38
N GLY A 126 16.23 6.07 -11.65
CA GLY A 126 16.66 6.33 -10.27
C GLY A 126 15.50 6.44 -9.27
N THR A 127 14.31 5.96 -9.64
CA THR A 127 13.11 5.98 -8.80
C THR A 127 12.96 4.71 -7.96
N GLU A 128 13.83 3.72 -8.20
CA GLU A 128 13.91 2.50 -7.41
C GLU A 128 14.51 2.80 -6.02
N LYS A 129 13.81 2.34 -4.98
CA LYS A 129 14.25 2.48 -3.59
C LYS A 129 14.61 1.09 -3.07
N PRO A 130 15.91 0.74 -3.00
CA PRO A 130 16.32 -0.55 -2.47
C PRO A 130 15.84 -0.68 -1.02
N LEU A 131 15.18 -1.79 -0.74
CA LEU A 131 14.72 -2.15 0.60
C LEU A 131 15.89 -2.72 1.41
N ASN A 132 16.04 -2.28 2.65
CA ASN A 132 17.07 -2.79 3.55
C ASN A 132 16.64 -4.14 4.14
N HIS A 133 17.60 -5.05 4.34
CA HIS A 133 17.39 -6.41 4.83
C HIS A 133 17.24 -6.53 6.35
N ASN A 134 17.12 -5.40 7.04
CA ASN A 134 16.97 -5.37 8.48
C ASN A 134 15.52 -5.70 8.86
N PHE A 135 15.38 -6.84 9.52
CA PHE A 135 14.14 -7.26 10.14
C PHE A 135 14.28 -7.09 11.65
N GLU A 136 13.27 -6.54 12.30
CA GLU A 136 13.19 -6.55 13.76
C GLU A 136 13.04 -7.97 14.30
N LYS A 137 13.40 -8.15 15.57
CA LYS A 137 13.34 -9.43 16.27
C LYS A 137 11.87 -9.76 16.58
N GLU A 138 11.53 -11.03 16.46
CA GLU A 138 10.23 -11.56 16.89
C GLU A 138 10.24 -11.73 18.41
N ASP A 139 9.38 -10.98 19.11
CA ASP A 139 9.41 -10.93 20.59
C ASP A 139 8.47 -11.95 21.26
N VAL A 140 7.58 -12.62 20.51
CA VAL A 140 6.61 -13.59 21.06
C VAL A 140 7.09 -15.02 20.78
N SER A 141 7.85 -15.59 21.72
CA SER A 141 8.46 -16.93 21.58
C SER A 141 7.45 -18.06 21.30
N TYR A 142 6.27 -18.02 21.93
CA TYR A 142 5.23 -19.04 21.66
C TYR A 142 4.69 -18.94 20.22
N LEU A 143 4.64 -17.73 19.66
CA LEU A 143 4.19 -17.55 18.28
C LEU A 143 5.24 -18.08 17.29
N ASN A 144 6.52 -17.86 17.56
CA ASN A 144 7.61 -18.49 16.81
C ASN A 144 7.54 -20.03 16.86
N ALA A 145 7.23 -20.57 18.04
CA ALA A 145 7.04 -22.00 18.23
C ALA A 145 5.88 -22.54 17.37
N ILE A 146 4.75 -21.83 17.30
CA ILE A 146 3.63 -22.18 16.40
C ILE A 146 4.07 -22.17 14.93
N VAL A 147 4.83 -21.17 14.49
CA VAL A 147 5.32 -21.08 13.09
C VAL A 147 6.23 -22.26 12.75
N LYS A 148 7.18 -22.60 13.63
CA LYS A 148 8.10 -23.74 13.46
C LYS A 148 7.34 -25.07 13.44
N GLU A 149 6.38 -25.24 14.35
CA GLU A 149 5.59 -26.47 14.41
C GLU A 149 4.65 -26.61 13.20
N ALA A 150 4.03 -25.52 12.75
CA ALA A 150 3.25 -25.51 11.51
C ALA A 150 4.10 -25.89 10.30
N GLY A 151 5.33 -25.38 10.23
CA GLY A 151 6.29 -25.76 9.20
C GLY A 151 6.61 -27.25 9.23
N ARG A 152 6.84 -27.86 10.40
CA ARG A 152 7.11 -29.29 10.56
C ARG A 152 5.88 -30.15 10.24
N TYR A 153 4.79 -29.92 10.95
CA TYR A 153 3.59 -30.77 10.91
C TYR A 153 2.86 -30.66 9.57
N TYR A 154 2.58 -29.45 9.09
CA TYR A 154 2.00 -29.23 7.76
C TYR A 154 3.10 -29.04 6.72
N THR A 155 3.80 -30.15 6.43
CA THR A 155 4.95 -30.16 5.51
C THR A 155 4.57 -29.60 4.14
N VAL A 156 5.07 -28.41 3.81
CA VAL A 156 4.68 -27.68 2.58
C VAL A 156 5.07 -28.42 1.30
N SER A 157 6.22 -29.09 1.29
CA SER A 157 6.72 -29.88 0.15
C SER A 157 6.96 -31.31 0.63
N ASN A 158 5.95 -32.18 0.50
CA ASN A 158 5.97 -33.54 1.04
C ASN A 158 7.20 -34.34 0.57
N MET A 159 7.55 -34.15 -0.71
CA MET A 159 8.78 -34.67 -1.32
C MET A 159 9.67 -33.50 -1.73
N SER A 160 10.99 -33.65 -1.61
CA SER A 160 11.92 -32.67 -2.14
C SER A 160 11.88 -32.63 -3.67
N LEU A 161 12.30 -31.51 -4.26
CA LEU A 161 12.64 -31.48 -5.67
C LEU A 161 13.74 -32.52 -5.98
N PRO A 162 13.67 -33.20 -7.14
CA PRO A 162 14.65 -34.21 -7.52
C PRO A 162 16.08 -33.66 -7.48
N ARG A 163 16.98 -34.41 -6.85
CA ARG A 163 18.42 -34.14 -6.81
C ARG A 163 19.16 -35.18 -7.62
N LYS A 164 20.37 -34.84 -8.06
CA LYS A 164 21.27 -35.77 -8.76
C LYS A 164 22.59 -35.83 -8.00
N THR A 165 23.07 -37.03 -7.70
CA THR A 165 24.38 -37.22 -7.06
C THR A 165 25.50 -36.82 -8.03
N MET A 166 26.47 -36.05 -7.54
CA MET A 166 27.62 -35.57 -8.34
C MET A 166 28.84 -36.50 -8.24
N SER A 167 28.84 -37.40 -7.27
CA SER A 167 29.82 -38.45 -7.01
C SER A 167 29.11 -39.63 -6.35
N ASP A 168 29.82 -40.75 -6.18
CA ASP A 168 29.33 -41.84 -5.34
C ASP A 168 29.14 -41.33 -3.89
N VAL A 169 28.01 -41.66 -3.28
CA VAL A 169 27.65 -41.27 -1.92
C VAL A 169 27.57 -42.54 -1.06
N ARG A 170 28.40 -42.61 -0.02
CA ARG A 170 28.30 -43.70 0.97
C ARG A 170 27.17 -43.39 1.95
N TRP A 171 26.22 -44.30 2.08
CA TRP A 171 25.11 -44.21 3.02
C TRP A 171 25.03 -45.48 3.86
N GLY A 172 25.54 -45.40 5.10
CA GLY A 172 25.79 -46.59 5.91
C GLY A 172 26.72 -47.56 5.16
N ASN A 173 26.24 -48.79 4.96
CA ASN A 173 26.97 -49.84 4.24
C ASN A 173 26.70 -49.86 2.72
N ALA A 174 25.81 -48.99 2.22
CA ALA A 174 25.47 -48.90 0.80
C ALA A 174 26.24 -47.77 0.10
N VAL A 175 26.43 -47.92 -1.22
CA VAL A 175 26.95 -46.86 -2.09
C VAL A 175 25.85 -46.47 -3.06
N ILE A 176 25.42 -45.20 -3.01
CA ILE A 176 24.53 -44.58 -3.99
C ILE A 176 25.44 -44.08 -5.13
N PRO A 177 25.34 -44.62 -6.35
CA PRO A 177 26.23 -44.24 -7.43
C PRO A 177 26.12 -42.76 -7.82
N LYS A 178 27.18 -42.22 -8.43
CA LYS A 178 27.15 -40.96 -9.15
C LYS A 178 26.04 -40.96 -10.22
N ASN A 179 25.44 -39.79 -10.45
CA ASN A 179 24.35 -39.55 -11.38
C ASN A 179 22.99 -40.16 -11.02
N THR A 180 22.84 -40.74 -9.83
CA THR A 180 21.56 -41.25 -9.32
C THR A 180 20.64 -40.09 -8.94
N MET A 181 19.37 -40.19 -9.36
CA MET A 181 18.31 -39.28 -8.92
C MET A 181 17.88 -39.65 -7.50
N VAL A 182 17.82 -38.67 -6.61
CA VAL A 182 17.45 -38.83 -5.21
C VAL A 182 16.31 -37.88 -4.88
N LEU A 183 15.28 -38.40 -4.21
CA LEU A 183 14.18 -37.63 -3.66
C LEU A 183 14.12 -37.88 -2.15
N ILE A 184 13.93 -36.81 -1.39
CA ILE A 184 13.87 -36.86 0.08
C ILE A 184 12.40 -36.73 0.47
N ASN A 185 11.89 -37.73 1.17
CA ASN A 185 10.54 -37.70 1.73
C ASN A 185 10.53 -36.82 2.99
N ALA A 186 10.33 -35.52 2.81
CA ALA A 186 10.30 -34.55 3.88
C ALA A 186 9.11 -34.76 4.82
N GLN A 187 7.96 -35.22 4.30
CA GLN A 187 6.79 -35.56 5.10
C GLN A 187 7.15 -36.65 6.12
N ALA A 188 7.74 -37.75 5.64
CA ALA A 188 8.17 -38.85 6.51
C ALA A 188 9.22 -38.39 7.53
N GLY A 189 10.24 -37.63 7.09
CA GLY A 189 11.28 -37.15 8.03
C GLY A 189 10.76 -36.14 9.06
N ASN A 190 9.71 -35.36 8.74
CA ASN A 190 9.07 -34.46 9.69
C ASN A 190 8.14 -35.17 10.70
N HIS A 191 7.76 -36.43 10.44
CA HIS A 191 6.88 -37.24 11.30
C HIS A 191 7.57 -38.52 11.79
N ASP A 192 8.88 -38.63 11.59
CA ASP A 192 9.67 -39.79 12.01
C ASP A 192 9.69 -39.88 13.54
N THR A 193 9.09 -40.95 14.08
CA THR A 193 8.99 -41.17 15.53
C THR A 193 10.34 -41.43 16.18
N ASP A 194 11.34 -41.91 15.43
CA ASP A 194 12.68 -42.16 15.95
C ASP A 194 13.42 -40.84 16.22
N TYR A 195 13.09 -39.79 15.46
CA TYR A 195 13.69 -38.46 15.62
C TYR A 195 12.81 -37.52 16.46
N TRP A 196 11.50 -37.48 16.19
CA TRP A 196 10.56 -36.54 16.81
C TRP A 196 9.90 -37.08 18.08
N GLY A 197 10.00 -38.39 18.34
CA GLY A 197 9.39 -39.06 19.48
C GLY A 197 7.97 -39.57 19.19
N ALA A 198 7.33 -40.14 20.23
CA ALA A 198 6.00 -40.74 20.11
C ALA A 198 4.88 -39.73 19.76
N ASP A 199 5.11 -38.43 19.97
CA ASP A 199 4.17 -37.36 19.64
C ASP A 199 4.45 -36.72 18.26
N ALA A 200 5.22 -37.38 17.38
CA ALA A 200 5.54 -36.90 16.04
C ALA A 200 4.29 -36.55 15.20
N ASP A 201 3.22 -37.33 15.37
CA ASP A 201 1.91 -37.15 14.73
C ASP A 201 0.98 -36.20 15.49
N SER A 202 1.48 -35.48 16.50
CA SER A 202 0.74 -34.46 17.23
C SER A 202 1.31 -33.07 16.95
N PHE A 203 0.43 -32.09 16.75
CA PHE A 203 0.80 -30.69 16.62
C PHE A 203 1.13 -30.12 18.01
N ASN A 204 2.42 -29.89 18.29
CA ASN A 204 2.92 -29.51 19.63
C ASN A 204 3.94 -28.36 19.54
N PRO A 205 3.49 -27.08 19.65
CA PRO A 205 4.39 -25.92 19.67
C PRO A 205 5.41 -25.95 20.81
N GLU A 206 5.07 -26.52 21.96
CA GLU A 206 5.92 -26.57 23.16
C GLU A 206 7.22 -27.33 22.90
N ARG A 207 7.29 -28.15 21.85
CA ARG A 207 8.51 -28.81 21.38
C ARG A 207 9.68 -27.83 21.15
N TRP A 208 9.37 -26.60 20.76
CA TRP A 208 10.36 -25.56 20.42
C TRP A 208 10.76 -24.67 21.59
N LEU A 209 10.22 -24.92 22.78
CA LEU A 209 10.37 -24.07 23.95
C LEU A 209 11.10 -24.82 25.06
N GLU A 210 11.95 -24.13 25.80
CA GLU A 210 12.59 -24.68 26.99
C GLU A 210 11.55 -25.10 28.03
N ALA A 211 11.80 -26.20 28.73
CA ALA A 211 10.92 -26.65 29.80
C ALA A 211 10.90 -25.59 30.92
N SER A 212 9.76 -24.93 31.11
CA SER A 212 9.62 -23.88 32.12
C SER A 212 9.73 -24.48 33.52
N GLN A 213 10.74 -24.06 34.30
CA GLN A 213 10.91 -24.51 35.69
C GLN A 213 9.90 -23.86 36.65
N THR A 214 9.24 -22.76 36.23
CA THR A 214 8.23 -22.03 37.01
C THR A 214 7.09 -21.51 36.12
N PRO A 215 5.83 -21.48 36.60
CA PRO A 215 4.69 -21.04 35.78
C PRO A 215 4.64 -19.54 35.45
N SER A 216 5.52 -18.71 36.00
CA SER A 216 5.57 -17.25 35.79
C SER A 216 6.73 -16.75 34.90
N SER A 217 7.64 -17.63 34.47
CA SER A 217 8.75 -17.23 33.59
C SER A 217 8.31 -17.11 32.14
N LEU A 218 8.76 -16.04 31.45
CA LEU A 218 8.62 -15.89 30.00
C LEU A 218 9.17 -17.16 29.32
N GLN A 219 8.39 -17.74 28.41
CA GLN A 219 8.83 -18.92 27.67
C GLN A 219 10.00 -18.55 26.75
N VAL A 220 11.07 -19.33 26.81
CA VAL A 220 12.30 -19.12 26.04
C VAL A 220 12.38 -20.17 24.92
N GLU A 221 12.76 -19.74 23.72
CA GLU A 221 12.97 -20.65 22.59
C GLU A 221 14.22 -21.51 22.79
N LYS A 222 14.13 -22.78 22.39
CA LYS A 222 15.29 -23.66 22.36
C LYS A 222 16.33 -23.16 21.36
N THR A 223 17.60 -23.21 21.74
CA THR A 223 18.70 -22.99 20.81
C THR A 223 18.87 -24.24 19.95
N LEU A 224 18.58 -24.13 18.65
CA LEU A 224 18.69 -25.25 17.71
C LEU A 224 20.11 -25.29 17.11
N SER A 225 20.74 -26.46 17.16
CA SER A 225 22.04 -26.72 16.52
C SER A 225 21.93 -27.21 15.07
N SER A 226 20.71 -27.47 14.58
CA SER A 226 20.43 -28.04 13.26
C SER A 226 19.20 -27.39 12.61
N THR A 227 18.91 -27.77 11.36
CA THR A 227 17.73 -27.32 10.62
C THR A 227 16.45 -27.61 11.43
N PRO A 228 15.56 -26.63 11.64
CA PRO A 228 14.35 -26.83 12.45
C PRO A 228 13.46 -27.95 11.93
N HIS A 229 13.18 -27.99 10.62
CA HIS A 229 12.36 -29.02 9.98
C HIS A 229 12.70 -29.13 8.49
N LEU A 230 12.27 -30.19 7.81
CA LEU A 230 12.66 -30.49 6.41
C LEU A 230 11.86 -29.73 5.35
N SER A 231 10.82 -28.98 5.74
CA SER A 231 9.91 -28.30 4.79
C SER A 231 10.57 -27.19 3.96
N PHE A 232 11.71 -26.66 4.43
CA PHE A 232 12.54 -25.75 3.65
C PHE A 232 13.78 -26.43 3.05
N GLY A 233 13.87 -27.76 3.11
CA GLY A 233 15.08 -28.51 2.80
C GLY A 233 16.21 -28.24 3.78
N ALA A 234 17.41 -28.71 3.45
CA ALA A 234 18.59 -28.56 4.29
C ALA A 234 19.85 -28.31 3.43
N SER A 235 20.90 -27.79 4.07
CA SER A 235 22.23 -27.59 3.47
C SER A 235 22.23 -26.65 2.25
N SER A 236 23.19 -26.79 1.34
CA SER A 236 23.46 -25.92 0.18
C SER A 236 22.28 -25.69 -0.78
N ARG A 237 21.19 -26.46 -0.65
CA ARG A 237 19.98 -26.32 -1.47
C ARG A 237 18.72 -26.11 -0.61
N SER A 238 18.89 -25.65 0.62
CA SER A 238 17.80 -25.15 1.44
C SER A 238 17.13 -23.94 0.78
N CYS A 239 15.88 -23.71 1.12
CA CYS A 239 15.09 -22.61 0.59
C CYS A 239 15.75 -21.27 0.95
N PRO A 240 16.14 -20.44 -0.03
CA PRO A 240 16.72 -19.12 0.24
C PRO A 240 15.69 -18.15 0.86
N GLY A 241 14.40 -18.42 0.69
CA GLY A 241 13.31 -17.60 1.22
C GLY A 241 12.81 -18.02 2.61
N ALA A 242 13.42 -19.01 3.26
CA ALA A 242 12.91 -19.58 4.52
C ALA A 242 12.72 -18.51 5.62
N THR A 243 13.73 -17.66 5.83
CA THR A 243 13.68 -16.61 6.84
C THR A 243 12.58 -15.58 6.58
N ILE A 244 12.41 -15.17 5.32
CA ILE A 244 11.36 -14.20 4.95
C ILE A 244 9.98 -14.84 5.13
N ALA A 245 9.81 -16.09 4.69
CA ALA A 245 8.54 -16.81 4.81
C ALA A 245 8.11 -16.97 6.28
N SER A 246 9.02 -17.40 7.17
CA SER A 246 8.72 -17.53 8.60
C SER A 246 8.28 -16.20 9.23
N LYS A 247 8.97 -15.10 8.90
CA LYS A 247 8.63 -13.75 9.38
C LYS A 247 7.27 -13.26 8.89
N LEU A 248 6.93 -13.54 7.64
CA LEU A 248 5.62 -13.22 7.08
C LEU A 248 4.49 -13.97 7.78
N ILE A 249 4.69 -15.26 8.03
CA ILE A 249 3.70 -16.08 8.74
C ILE A 249 3.56 -15.57 10.18
N TYR A 250 4.66 -15.28 10.86
CA TYR A 250 4.66 -14.70 12.21
C TYR A 250 3.85 -13.39 12.25
N ALA A 251 4.18 -12.43 11.37
CA ALA A 251 3.53 -11.13 11.33
C ALA A 251 2.02 -11.24 11.05
N ALA A 252 1.63 -12.09 10.10
CA ALA A 252 0.23 -12.36 9.81
C ALA A 252 -0.50 -12.97 11.02
N LEU A 253 0.08 -14.00 11.65
CA LEU A 253 -0.53 -14.65 12.81
C LEU A 253 -0.65 -13.69 14.00
N PHE A 254 0.40 -12.90 14.29
CA PHE A 254 0.37 -11.91 15.37
C PHE A 254 -0.79 -10.94 15.17
N ARG A 255 -0.92 -10.41 13.95
CA ARG A 255 -1.96 -9.43 13.59
C ARG A 255 -3.36 -10.03 13.62
N LEU A 256 -3.52 -11.31 13.26
CA LEU A 256 -4.81 -12.00 13.28
C LEU A 256 -5.25 -12.40 14.69
N LEU A 257 -4.34 -12.96 15.48
CA LEU A 257 -4.64 -13.48 16.81
C LEU A 257 -4.82 -12.38 17.87
N SER A 258 -4.25 -11.20 17.64
CA SER A 258 -4.35 -10.05 18.54
C SER A 258 -5.80 -9.54 18.71
N PRO A 259 -6.54 -9.18 17.65
CA PRO A 259 -7.93 -8.72 17.76
C PRO A 259 -8.98 -9.84 17.69
N TYR A 260 -8.66 -11.00 17.13
CA TYR A 260 -9.65 -12.05 16.86
C TYR A 260 -9.37 -13.36 17.59
N ARG A 261 -10.46 -14.03 17.95
CA ARG A 261 -10.54 -15.46 18.15
C ARG A 261 -10.93 -16.10 16.80
N ILE A 262 -10.11 -17.05 16.35
CA ILE A 262 -10.36 -17.79 15.10
C ILE A 262 -11.03 -19.11 15.46
N GLU A 263 -12.20 -19.36 14.87
CA GLU A 263 -13.01 -20.55 15.11
C GLU A 263 -13.25 -21.28 13.78
N ALA A 264 -13.20 -22.61 13.80
CA ALA A 264 -13.55 -23.42 12.63
C ALA A 264 -15.04 -23.27 12.31
N SER A 265 -15.39 -23.16 11.03
CA SER A 265 -16.79 -23.23 10.60
C SER A 265 -17.39 -24.59 10.98
N LYS A 266 -18.64 -24.57 11.43
CA LYS A 266 -19.41 -25.82 11.67
C LYS A 266 -19.94 -26.43 10.37
N ALA A 267 -20.24 -25.58 9.37
CA ALA A 267 -20.79 -26.01 8.09
C ALA A 267 -19.69 -26.52 7.14
N ASP A 268 -18.54 -25.84 7.14
CA ASP A 268 -17.39 -26.12 6.29
C ASP A 268 -16.11 -26.28 7.14
N PRO A 269 -16.01 -27.33 7.98
CA PRO A 269 -14.90 -27.51 8.91
C PRO A 269 -13.57 -27.76 8.21
N LEU A 270 -12.47 -27.40 8.88
CA LEU A 270 -11.14 -27.71 8.39
C LEU A 270 -10.76 -29.18 8.64
N ASN A 271 -9.93 -29.74 7.77
CA ASN A 271 -9.29 -31.03 8.00
C ASN A 271 -7.92 -30.79 8.65
N THR A 272 -7.73 -31.31 9.86
CA THR A 272 -6.49 -31.17 10.65
C THR A 272 -5.46 -32.25 10.41
N ASP A 273 -5.81 -33.32 9.70
CA ASP A 273 -4.91 -34.45 9.41
C ASP A 273 -3.72 -33.99 8.55
N TYR A 274 -2.50 -34.34 8.95
CA TYR A 274 -1.27 -33.84 8.33
C TYR A 274 -1.01 -34.40 6.92
N VAL A 275 -1.78 -35.41 6.46
CA VAL A 275 -1.74 -35.96 5.11
C VAL A 275 -2.99 -35.55 4.31
N ASP A 276 -4.17 -35.75 4.89
CA ASP A 276 -5.45 -35.61 4.22
C ASP A 276 -5.98 -34.17 4.15
N TYR A 277 -5.35 -33.22 4.87
CA TYR A 277 -5.60 -31.80 4.64
C TYR A 277 -5.25 -31.37 3.21
N ASN A 278 -4.30 -32.05 2.56
CA ASN A 278 -3.88 -31.72 1.21
C ASN A 278 -4.95 -32.14 0.18
N LEU A 279 -5.43 -31.17 -0.58
CA LEU A 279 -6.44 -31.31 -1.63
C LEU A 279 -5.95 -32.21 -2.76
N ILE A 280 -4.68 -32.08 -3.16
CA ILE A 280 -4.08 -32.84 -4.26
C ILE A 280 -2.77 -33.45 -3.77
N LYS A 281 -2.78 -34.74 -3.43
CA LYS A 281 -1.59 -35.42 -2.87
C LYS A 281 -0.37 -35.47 -3.80
N ARG A 282 -0.59 -35.24 -5.10
CA ARG A 282 0.42 -35.30 -6.14
C ARG A 282 1.01 -33.94 -6.50
N VAL A 283 0.47 -32.82 -6.03
CA VAL A 283 1.05 -31.51 -6.34
C VAL A 283 2.34 -31.31 -5.55
N LEU A 284 3.29 -30.55 -6.11
CA LEU A 284 4.58 -30.27 -5.46
C LEU A 284 4.44 -29.59 -4.08
N VAL A 285 3.50 -28.65 -3.96
CA VAL A 285 3.26 -27.87 -2.74
C VAL A 285 1.89 -28.21 -2.20
N ALA A 286 1.80 -28.58 -0.92
CA ALA A 286 0.55 -28.96 -0.28
C ALA A 286 -0.47 -27.81 -0.32
N ILE A 287 -1.69 -28.12 -0.76
CA ILE A 287 -2.79 -27.17 -0.87
C ILE A 287 -3.88 -27.60 0.09
N PRO A 288 -4.22 -26.84 1.13
CA PRO A 288 -5.32 -27.20 2.01
C PRO A 288 -6.65 -27.35 1.24
N ARG A 289 -7.45 -28.35 1.61
CA ARG A 289 -8.85 -28.45 1.20
C ARG A 289 -9.60 -27.17 1.57
N ALA A 290 -10.68 -26.87 0.84
CA ALA A 290 -11.48 -25.69 1.16
C ALA A 290 -12.13 -25.84 2.55
N PHE A 291 -12.03 -24.78 3.35
CA PHE A 291 -12.67 -24.66 4.65
C PHE A 291 -13.05 -23.20 4.88
N LYS A 292 -13.96 -22.97 5.83
CA LYS A 292 -14.28 -21.63 6.31
C LYS A 292 -13.89 -21.44 7.77
N ILE A 293 -13.68 -20.19 8.14
CA ILE A 293 -13.45 -19.78 9.51
C ILE A 293 -14.46 -18.72 9.91
N LYS A 294 -14.74 -18.66 11.21
CA LYS A 294 -15.41 -17.55 11.86
C LYS A 294 -14.38 -16.76 12.67
N LEU A 295 -14.42 -15.44 12.56
CA LEU A 295 -13.54 -14.54 13.30
C LEU A 295 -14.37 -13.79 14.33
N SER A 296 -14.27 -14.17 15.60
CA SER A 296 -14.99 -13.51 16.69
C SER A 296 -14.05 -12.50 17.37
N PRO A 297 -14.39 -11.20 17.49
CA PRO A 297 -13.54 -10.24 18.21
C PRO A 297 -13.29 -10.69 19.65
N ARG A 298 -12.09 -10.44 20.21
CA ARG A 298 -11.80 -10.78 21.62
C ARG A 298 -12.41 -9.75 22.57
N ASP A 299 -12.90 -10.20 23.73
CA ASP A 299 -13.49 -9.33 24.76
C ASP A 299 -12.49 -8.26 25.25
N GLY A 300 -12.96 -7.03 25.45
CA GLY A 300 -12.12 -5.87 25.81
C GLY A 300 -11.21 -5.34 24.68
N THR A 301 -11.05 -6.09 23.59
CA THR A 301 -10.31 -5.66 22.38
C THR A 301 -11.21 -5.15 21.27
N GLY A 302 -12.53 -5.06 21.47
CA GLY A 302 -13.41 -4.36 20.52
C GLY A 302 -12.94 -2.94 20.20
N ASP A 303 -12.23 -2.33 21.16
CA ASP A 303 -11.51 -1.08 21.02
C ASP A 303 -10.19 -1.23 20.24
N LEU A 304 -9.42 -2.32 20.36
CA LEU A 304 -8.21 -2.59 19.54
C LEU A 304 -8.57 -3.03 18.11
N ALA A 305 -9.61 -3.83 17.88
CA ALA A 305 -10.12 -4.12 16.55
C ALA A 305 -10.67 -2.86 15.86
N ARG A 306 -11.18 -1.88 16.63
CA ARG A 306 -11.51 -0.52 16.17
C ARG A 306 -10.31 0.44 16.11
N LYS A 307 -9.28 0.27 16.95
CA LYS A 307 -8.13 1.17 17.12
C LYS A 307 -6.91 0.76 16.31
N VAL A 308 -6.69 -0.51 15.98
CA VAL A 308 -5.60 -0.93 15.08
C VAL A 308 -5.73 -0.27 13.70
N PRO A 309 -6.95 -0.01 13.17
CA PRO A 309 -7.14 0.92 12.05
C PRO A 309 -6.94 2.41 12.36
N LYS A 310 -7.03 2.84 13.62
CA LYS A 310 -6.84 4.24 14.07
C LYS A 310 -5.40 4.58 14.53
N CYS A 311 -4.63 3.61 14.98
CA CYS A 311 -3.33 3.82 15.65
C CYS A 311 -2.15 4.04 14.68
N LEU A 312 -2.41 4.16 13.39
CA LEU A 312 -1.44 4.65 12.39
C LEU A 312 -1.76 6.06 11.87
N PHE A 313 -2.81 6.70 12.41
CA PHE A 313 -3.25 8.04 12.02
C PHE A 313 -3.82 8.81 13.23
N VAL A 314 -3.01 9.05 14.26
CA VAL A 314 -3.30 10.19 15.12
C VAL A 314 -2.98 11.43 14.28
N ALA A 315 -4.03 12.14 13.84
CA ALA A 315 -3.92 13.38 13.10
C ALA A 315 -3.59 14.54 14.05
N ASP A 316 -2.45 14.45 14.74
CA ASP A 316 -1.86 15.55 15.50
C ASP A 316 -0.57 16.05 14.84
N ASP A 317 -0.17 17.29 15.16
CA ASP A 317 0.99 17.95 14.56
C ASP A 317 2.28 17.16 14.79
N GLU A 318 2.37 16.45 15.93
CA GLU A 318 3.51 15.63 16.31
C GLU A 318 3.62 14.34 15.50
N GLY A 319 2.51 13.59 15.37
CA GLY A 319 2.44 12.40 14.52
C GLY A 319 2.66 12.73 13.04
N ALA A 320 2.14 13.87 12.58
CA ALA A 320 2.40 14.39 11.23
C ALA A 320 3.87 14.81 11.03
N GLY A 321 4.50 15.42 12.05
CA GLY A 321 5.91 15.78 12.06
C GLY A 321 6.86 14.58 11.93
N GLN A 322 6.54 13.47 12.61
CA GLN A 322 7.33 12.24 12.54
C GLN A 322 7.29 11.59 11.15
N LEU A 323 6.11 11.54 10.51
CA LEU A 323 5.93 10.95 9.18
C LEU A 323 6.69 11.70 8.07
N VAL A 324 6.96 12.99 8.27
CA VAL A 324 7.66 13.83 7.29
C VAL A 324 9.15 13.98 7.61
N GLY A 325 9.65 13.25 8.62
CA GLY A 325 11.05 13.25 9.03
C GLY A 325 11.50 14.55 9.71
N ASP A 326 10.59 15.27 10.38
CA ASP A 326 10.92 16.47 11.12
C ASP A 326 11.81 16.16 12.34
N THR A 327 12.79 17.03 12.60
CA THR A 327 13.84 16.79 13.62
C THR A 327 13.67 17.65 14.88
N ARG A 328 12.59 18.43 15.00
CA ARG A 328 12.31 19.24 16.20
C ARG A 328 11.81 18.36 17.35
N THR A 329 11.77 18.92 18.56
CA THR A 329 11.26 18.23 19.77
C THR A 329 10.27 19.13 20.51
N PRO A 330 8.95 18.84 20.46
CA PRO A 330 8.34 17.72 19.72
C PRO A 330 8.48 17.88 18.19
N PRO A 331 8.52 16.79 17.41
CA PRO A 331 8.40 16.83 15.96
C PRO A 331 7.16 17.62 15.55
N SER A 332 7.20 18.36 14.45
CA SER A 332 6.07 19.18 14.03
C SER A 332 5.90 19.17 12.52
N ALA A 333 4.66 19.23 12.02
CA ALA A 333 4.36 19.43 10.62
C ALA A 333 4.33 20.93 10.23
N GLN A 334 4.51 21.84 11.20
CA GLN A 334 4.61 23.27 10.95
C GLN A 334 5.82 23.60 10.06
N SER A 335 5.66 24.53 9.12
CA SER A 335 6.76 24.95 8.25
C SER A 335 7.91 25.58 9.08
N ILE A 336 9.14 25.14 8.82
CA ILE A 336 10.37 25.73 9.38
C ILE A 336 10.73 27.08 8.71
N TRP A 337 10.08 27.42 7.61
CA TRP A 337 10.46 28.57 6.78
C TRP A 337 9.53 29.76 7.01
N LYS A 338 10.11 30.95 7.25
CA LYS A 338 9.42 32.22 7.55
C LYS A 338 9.79 33.37 6.58
N GLY A 339 10.35 33.06 5.41
CA GLY A 339 10.96 34.05 4.50
C GLY A 339 9.99 34.69 3.48
N ASN A 340 10.55 35.45 2.53
CA ASN A 340 9.82 36.06 1.41
C ASN A 340 10.05 35.28 0.09
N MET A 341 9.03 34.57 -0.38
CA MET A 341 9.10 33.60 -1.48
C MET A 341 9.18 34.18 -2.90
N TYR A 342 9.07 35.49 -3.13
CA TYR A 342 9.20 36.04 -4.50
C TYR A 342 10.65 35.93 -4.97
N ALA A 343 11.58 36.28 -4.09
CA ALA A 343 13.01 36.13 -4.32
C ALA A 343 13.42 34.64 -4.43
N GLU A 344 12.82 33.75 -3.63
CA GLU A 344 13.08 32.30 -3.72
C GLU A 344 12.53 31.69 -5.01
N ARG A 345 11.35 32.11 -5.47
CA ARG A 345 10.76 31.64 -6.74
C ARG A 345 11.70 31.92 -7.92
N GLU A 346 12.20 33.15 -8.00
CA GLU A 346 13.16 33.56 -9.03
C GLU A 346 14.52 32.86 -8.85
N LEU A 347 15.01 32.76 -7.61
CA LEU A 347 16.24 32.05 -7.28
C LEU A 347 16.20 30.60 -7.77
N TRP A 348 15.08 29.91 -7.57
CA TRP A 348 14.89 28.51 -7.95
C TRP A 348 14.21 28.34 -9.31
N ASN A 349 14.23 29.36 -10.18
CA ASN A 349 13.83 29.27 -11.59
C ASN A 349 12.38 28.78 -11.84
N TRP A 350 11.47 29.25 -11.00
CA TRP A 350 10.04 29.10 -11.19
C TRP A 350 9.47 30.36 -11.85
N HIS A 351 8.79 30.20 -12.97
CA HIS A 351 8.22 31.28 -13.77
C HIS A 351 6.70 31.17 -13.79
N GLN A 352 6.03 32.30 -13.88
CA GLN A 352 4.61 32.33 -14.16
C GLN A 352 4.40 32.15 -15.65
N ASN A 353 3.56 31.18 -16.03
CA ASN A 353 3.31 30.89 -17.44
C ASN A 353 2.14 31.75 -17.94
N TYR A 354 2.28 32.30 -19.15
CA TYR A 354 1.36 33.30 -19.70
C TYR A 354 0.48 32.81 -20.86
N PHE A 355 0.75 31.63 -21.44
CA PHE A 355 0.02 31.12 -22.61
C PHE A 355 -1.22 30.26 -22.31
N ASP A 356 -1.52 29.95 -21.05
CA ASP A 356 -2.68 29.13 -20.64
C ASP A 356 -3.82 29.98 -20.05
N LYS A 357 -4.06 31.17 -20.59
CA LYS A 357 -5.08 32.12 -20.09
C LYS A 357 -6.52 31.73 -20.44
N ASP A 358 -6.72 30.84 -21.42
CA ASP A 358 -8.05 30.56 -21.99
C ASP A 358 -8.85 29.45 -21.25
N ASP A 359 -8.41 29.02 -20.07
CA ASP A 359 -8.89 27.79 -19.41
C ASP A 359 -9.55 28.02 -18.03
N CYS A 360 -9.73 29.28 -17.59
CA CYS A 360 -10.51 29.61 -16.38
C CYS A 360 -12.02 29.38 -16.58
N ASP A 361 -12.44 29.13 -17.82
CA ASP A 361 -13.82 28.81 -18.15
C ASP A 361 -14.14 27.40 -17.63
N ILE A 362 -15.06 27.35 -16.66
CA ILE A 362 -15.53 26.13 -16.01
C ILE A 362 -16.17 25.16 -17.01
N GLN A 363 -16.55 25.63 -18.22
CA GLN A 363 -16.95 24.78 -19.33
C GLN A 363 -15.88 23.76 -19.72
N TYR A 364 -14.59 24.12 -19.66
CA TYR A 364 -13.47 23.22 -19.92
C TYR A 364 -13.26 22.20 -18.80
N LEU A 365 -13.61 22.55 -17.55
CA LEU A 365 -13.63 21.62 -16.43
C LEU A 365 -14.89 20.74 -16.40
N HIS A 366 -15.87 21.00 -17.27
CA HIS A 366 -17.11 20.24 -17.38
C HIS A 366 -17.89 20.13 -16.05
N LEU A 367 -17.85 21.19 -15.23
CA LEU A 367 -18.50 21.31 -13.91
C LEU A 367 -19.49 22.49 -13.82
N VAL A 368 -19.98 22.96 -14.97
CA VAL A 368 -20.83 24.16 -15.08
C VAL A 368 -22.10 24.03 -14.26
N ASP A 369 -22.75 22.86 -14.29
CA ASP A 369 -24.00 22.65 -13.56
C ASP A 369 -23.76 22.64 -12.04
N ALA A 370 -22.62 22.08 -11.59
CA ALA A 370 -22.24 22.11 -10.18
C ALA A 370 -22.05 23.55 -9.69
N PHE A 371 -21.26 24.36 -10.42
CA PHE A 371 -20.95 25.75 -10.05
C PHE A 371 -22.21 26.63 -10.00
N LYS A 372 -23.10 26.51 -10.99
CA LYS A 372 -24.38 27.24 -11.01
C LYS A 372 -25.26 26.93 -9.81
N VAL A 373 -25.34 25.67 -9.39
CA VAL A 373 -26.22 25.24 -8.30
C VAL A 373 -25.71 25.73 -6.93
N ILE A 374 -24.38 25.79 -6.73
CA ILE A 374 -23.79 26.31 -5.48
C ILE A 374 -23.50 27.81 -5.51
N GLY A 375 -23.87 28.50 -6.59
CA GLY A 375 -23.79 29.95 -6.71
C GLY A 375 -22.39 30.52 -6.96
N LEU A 376 -21.47 29.73 -7.51
CA LEU A 376 -20.12 30.17 -7.92
C LEU A 376 -20.16 30.68 -9.37
N SER A 377 -19.36 31.71 -9.68
CA SER A 377 -19.19 32.22 -11.05
C SER A 377 -18.65 31.13 -11.99
N THR A 378 -19.21 31.02 -13.19
CA THR A 378 -18.77 30.07 -14.23
C THR A 378 -17.77 30.67 -15.21
N GLU A 379 -17.63 31.99 -15.23
CA GLU A 379 -16.85 32.72 -16.24
C GLU A 379 -15.55 33.27 -15.64
N CYS A 380 -14.57 33.49 -16.53
CA CYS A 380 -13.30 34.15 -16.21
C CYS A 380 -13.47 35.62 -15.84
N GLU A 381 -12.54 36.17 -15.05
CA GLU A 381 -12.49 37.62 -14.73
C GLU A 381 -12.39 38.49 -16.00
N GLU A 382 -11.64 38.02 -17.01
CA GLU A 382 -11.49 38.70 -18.31
C GLU A 382 -12.82 38.77 -19.11
N GLU A 383 -13.77 37.89 -18.80
CA GLU A 383 -15.11 37.80 -19.43
C GLU A 383 -16.23 38.40 -18.55
N GLY A 384 -15.84 39.06 -17.44
CA GLY A 384 -16.78 39.67 -16.48
C GLY A 384 -17.27 38.73 -15.38
N GLY A 385 -16.69 37.53 -15.27
CA GLY A 385 -16.88 36.61 -14.15
C GLY A 385 -15.93 36.86 -12.99
N HIS A 386 -15.76 35.87 -12.11
CA HIS A 386 -14.97 36.01 -10.88
C HIS A 386 -13.79 35.03 -10.79
N ASN A 387 -13.58 34.17 -11.79
CA ASN A 387 -12.52 33.16 -11.80
C ASN A 387 -11.23 33.72 -12.41
N ASN A 388 -10.12 33.64 -11.70
CA ASN A 388 -8.80 34.10 -12.17
C ASN A 388 -7.80 32.93 -12.22
N ASP A 389 -7.20 32.72 -13.38
CA ASP A 389 -6.30 31.60 -13.67
C ASP A 389 -4.83 31.91 -13.36
N TRP A 390 -4.16 30.95 -12.72
CA TRP A 390 -2.75 31.03 -12.34
C TRP A 390 -2.02 29.77 -12.74
N SER A 391 -0.91 29.90 -13.47
CA SER A 391 -0.02 28.78 -13.76
C SER A 391 1.45 29.10 -13.51
N LEU A 392 2.21 28.10 -13.01
CA LEU A 392 3.65 28.21 -12.75
C LEU A 392 4.41 27.05 -13.40
N GLY A 393 5.49 27.36 -14.10
CA GLY A 393 6.43 26.42 -14.69
C GLY A 393 7.81 26.48 -14.03
N HIS A 394 8.45 25.33 -13.77
CA HIS A 394 9.88 25.24 -13.44
C HIS A 394 10.72 25.14 -14.71
N TYR A 395 10.53 26.15 -15.55
CA TYR A 395 11.20 26.39 -16.82
C TYR A 395 10.84 27.82 -17.25
N ASP A 396 11.71 28.44 -18.04
CA ASP A 396 11.45 29.71 -18.67
C ASP A 396 10.87 29.42 -20.07
N GLU A 397 9.58 29.67 -20.23
CA GLU A 397 8.85 29.42 -21.48
C GLU A 397 9.30 30.32 -22.64
N PHE A 398 9.99 31.43 -22.36
CA PHE A 398 10.49 32.38 -23.34
C PHE A 398 11.98 32.22 -23.63
N ARG A 399 12.64 31.24 -23.03
CA ARG A 399 14.08 31.06 -23.18
C ARG A 399 14.42 30.60 -24.59
N VAL A 400 15.09 31.45 -25.36
CA VAL A 400 15.49 31.16 -26.75
C VAL A 400 16.70 30.22 -26.78
N ASP A 401 16.68 29.23 -27.69
CA ASP A 401 17.82 28.39 -28.00
C ASP A 401 18.87 29.24 -28.74
N PRO A 402 20.06 29.48 -28.15
CA PRO A 402 21.12 30.29 -28.75
C PRO A 402 21.55 29.80 -30.14
N ASP A 403 21.37 28.50 -30.42
CA ASP A 403 21.82 27.86 -31.65
C ASP A 403 20.75 27.85 -32.76
N SER A 404 19.56 28.40 -32.51
CA SER A 404 18.39 28.25 -33.40
C SER A 404 18.32 29.20 -34.61
N GLY A 405 19.34 30.03 -34.85
CA GLY A 405 19.39 30.92 -36.01
C GLY A 405 18.26 31.96 -36.05
N HIS A 406 18.01 32.56 -37.23
CA HIS A 406 17.09 33.70 -37.43
C HIS A 406 15.60 33.44 -37.10
N TYR A 407 15.20 32.20 -36.80
CA TYR A 407 13.82 31.83 -36.50
C TYR A 407 13.54 31.54 -35.01
N GLY A 408 14.52 31.72 -34.11
CA GLY A 408 14.31 31.78 -32.66
C GLY A 408 13.47 30.63 -32.09
N GLY A 409 14.02 29.42 -32.05
CA GLY A 409 13.38 28.28 -31.39
C GLY A 409 13.46 28.40 -29.87
N ILE A 410 12.40 28.02 -29.15
CA ILE A 410 12.41 27.94 -27.67
C ILE A 410 13.36 26.80 -27.26
N LEU A 411 14.25 27.09 -26.31
CA LEU A 411 15.18 26.11 -25.74
C LEU A 411 14.37 25.04 -24.99
N PRO A 412 14.43 23.76 -25.43
CA PRO A 412 13.67 22.68 -24.80
C PRO A 412 13.93 22.62 -23.28
N ILE A 413 12.88 22.38 -22.48
CA ILE A 413 12.96 22.38 -21.01
C ILE A 413 14.13 21.53 -20.48
N ILE A 414 14.35 20.35 -21.09
CA ILE A 414 15.44 19.43 -20.73
C ILE A 414 16.87 20.01 -20.92
N LYS A 415 17.00 21.07 -21.73
CA LYS A 415 18.24 21.82 -21.99
C LYS A 415 18.33 23.11 -21.17
N GLN A 416 17.27 23.51 -20.46
CA GLN A 416 17.30 24.69 -19.62
C GLN A 416 17.98 24.40 -18.27
N ALA A 417 18.81 25.34 -17.83
CA ALA A 417 19.53 25.29 -16.56
C ALA A 417 19.57 26.67 -15.90
N TYR A 418 19.65 26.68 -14.58
CA TYR A 418 19.70 27.88 -13.73
C TYR A 418 20.75 27.73 -12.64
N GLN A 419 21.19 28.84 -12.04
CA GLN A 419 22.23 28.84 -11.01
C GLN A 419 21.68 29.33 -9.68
N VAL A 420 22.04 28.62 -8.61
CA VAL A 420 21.83 29.06 -7.23
C VAL A 420 23.19 29.03 -6.52
N GLY A 421 23.74 30.21 -6.25
CA GLY A 421 25.11 30.34 -5.78
C GLY A 421 26.12 29.80 -6.80
N ALA A 422 26.99 28.88 -6.37
CA ALA A 422 28.01 28.26 -7.23
C ALA A 422 27.53 26.99 -7.97
N THR A 423 26.28 26.56 -7.75
CA THR A 423 25.76 25.29 -8.27
C THR A 423 24.78 25.53 -9.41
N THR A 424 24.95 24.80 -10.52
CA THR A 424 24.04 24.79 -11.66
C THR A 424 23.03 23.65 -11.53
N TYR A 425 21.75 23.98 -11.66
CA TYR A 425 20.60 23.07 -11.62
C TYR A 425 19.91 23.02 -12.99
N LYS A 426 19.19 21.93 -13.27
CA LYS A 426 18.37 21.81 -14.48
C LYS A 426 16.91 22.16 -14.17
N SER A 427 16.27 22.84 -15.11
CA SER A 427 14.80 22.97 -15.10
C SER A 427 14.17 21.58 -15.11
N THR A 428 13.13 21.39 -14.30
CA THR A 428 12.48 20.07 -14.18
C THR A 428 11.30 19.91 -15.12
N GLY A 429 10.78 21.01 -15.67
CA GLY A 429 9.51 20.99 -16.40
C GLY A 429 8.28 20.79 -15.52
N GLY A 430 8.42 20.95 -14.20
CA GLY A 430 7.27 20.97 -13.31
C GLY A 430 6.30 22.09 -13.71
N TYR A 431 5.00 21.80 -13.73
CA TYR A 431 3.94 22.72 -14.13
C TYR A 431 2.79 22.62 -13.13
N TYR A 432 2.15 23.74 -12.81
CA TYR A 432 1.05 23.85 -11.85
C TYR A 432 0.01 24.83 -12.34
N LYS A 433 -1.29 24.56 -12.14
CA LYS A 433 -2.40 25.46 -12.49
C LYS A 433 -3.46 25.58 -11.37
N PHE A 434 -4.06 26.76 -11.20
CA PHE A 434 -5.10 27.03 -10.20
C PHE A 434 -6.09 28.06 -10.72
N ILE A 435 -7.35 27.93 -10.27
CA ILE A 435 -8.34 28.99 -10.37
C ILE A 435 -8.52 29.59 -8.98
N VAL A 436 -8.44 30.92 -8.90
CA VAL A 436 -8.72 31.69 -7.69
C VAL A 436 -9.96 32.54 -7.96
N ASN A 437 -11.03 32.29 -7.21
CA ASN A 437 -12.21 33.14 -7.23
C ASN A 437 -12.37 33.82 -5.86
N GLN A 438 -11.92 35.06 -5.84
CA GLN A 438 -11.81 35.89 -4.64
C GLN A 438 -13.16 36.43 -4.16
N HIS A 439 -14.13 36.56 -5.07
CA HIS A 439 -15.45 37.10 -4.78
C HIS A 439 -16.34 36.04 -4.10
N ASP A 440 -16.40 34.85 -4.70
CA ASP A 440 -17.28 33.77 -4.26
C ASP A 440 -16.61 32.81 -3.27
N GLY A 441 -15.31 33.00 -2.99
CA GLY A 441 -14.58 32.28 -1.95
C GLY A 441 -14.16 30.86 -2.35
N LEU A 442 -13.76 30.68 -3.61
CA LEU A 442 -13.30 29.41 -4.17
C LEU A 442 -11.79 29.44 -4.45
N LEU A 443 -11.12 28.36 -4.06
CA LEU A 443 -9.80 27.99 -4.57
C LEU A 443 -9.91 26.62 -5.25
N ALA A 444 -9.62 26.57 -6.56
CA ALA A 444 -9.60 25.33 -7.32
C ALA A 444 -8.18 24.94 -7.75
N ALA A 445 -7.85 23.69 -7.48
CA ALA A 445 -6.58 23.07 -7.79
C ALA A 445 -6.75 22.25 -9.09
N VAL A 446 -6.12 22.68 -10.20
CA VAL A 446 -6.30 22.11 -11.56
C VAL A 446 -4.95 21.60 -12.06
N ASP A 447 -4.88 20.34 -12.52
CA ASP A 447 -3.66 19.70 -13.03
C ASP A 447 -2.43 19.74 -12.09
N ILE A 448 -2.50 18.96 -11.01
CA ILE A 448 -1.47 18.97 -9.97
C ILE A 448 -0.83 17.59 -9.75
N SER A 449 0.49 17.52 -9.91
CA SER A 449 1.29 16.32 -9.60
C SER A 449 1.65 16.16 -8.10
N SER A 450 1.46 17.19 -7.26
CA SER A 450 1.46 17.09 -5.79
C SER A 450 0.82 18.31 -5.10
N PRO A 451 -0.43 18.21 -4.58
CA PRO A 451 -1.15 19.38 -4.07
C PRO A 451 -0.66 19.92 -2.72
N ARG A 452 0.15 19.17 -1.98
CA ARG A 452 0.83 19.66 -0.76
C ARG A 452 1.91 20.70 -1.06
N ASN A 453 2.68 20.49 -2.13
CA ASN A 453 3.68 21.47 -2.58
C ASN A 453 3.01 22.69 -3.24
N ALA A 454 1.88 22.48 -3.90
CA ALA A 454 1.08 23.54 -4.51
C ALA A 454 0.58 24.59 -3.50
N VAL A 455 -0.10 24.15 -2.42
CA VAL A 455 -0.58 25.04 -1.35
C VAL A 455 0.58 25.85 -0.77
N LYS A 456 1.71 25.19 -0.52
CA LYS A 456 2.92 25.81 0.01
C LYS A 456 3.51 26.88 -0.92
N SER A 457 3.40 26.71 -2.24
CA SER A 457 3.95 27.63 -3.25
C SER A 457 3.03 28.79 -3.65
N HIS A 458 1.70 28.71 -3.43
CA HIS A 458 0.73 29.67 -3.99
C HIS A 458 0.00 30.55 -2.95
N TRP A 459 0.27 30.36 -1.65
CA TRP A 459 -0.36 31.12 -0.57
C TRP A 459 -0.31 32.65 -0.77
N LYS A 460 0.75 33.18 -1.38
CA LYS A 460 0.95 34.63 -1.54
C LYS A 460 -0.08 35.33 -2.43
N SER A 461 -0.62 34.65 -3.44
CA SER A 461 -1.68 35.21 -4.31
C SER A 461 -3.05 35.18 -3.63
N ILE A 462 -3.20 34.37 -2.57
CA ILE A 462 -4.44 34.18 -1.81
C ILE A 462 -4.41 35.06 -0.54
N GLY A 463 -3.30 35.11 0.19
CA GLY A 463 -3.14 35.85 1.44
C GLY A 463 -3.07 37.37 1.30
N GLY A 464 -2.82 37.89 0.09
CA GLY A 464 -2.90 39.33 -0.22
C GLY A 464 -4.33 39.84 -0.46
N ASN A 465 -5.33 38.94 -0.48
CA ASN A 465 -6.73 39.27 -0.70
C ASN A 465 -7.41 39.77 0.58
N SER A 466 -8.08 40.93 0.51
CA SER A 466 -8.83 41.50 1.63
C SER A 466 -10.01 40.63 2.10
N ASN A 467 -10.49 39.72 1.24
CA ASN A 467 -11.62 38.82 1.49
C ASN A 467 -11.19 37.36 1.76
N VAL A 468 -9.91 37.09 2.05
CA VAL A 468 -9.39 35.71 2.24
C VAL A 468 -10.14 34.93 3.34
N LYS A 469 -10.73 35.63 4.31
CA LYS A 469 -11.59 35.05 5.36
C LYS A 469 -12.91 34.48 4.84
N ASN A 470 -13.32 34.81 3.63
CA ASN A 470 -14.55 34.30 3.00
C ASN A 470 -14.33 32.95 2.28
N LEU A 471 -13.23 32.24 2.55
CA LEU A 471 -12.99 30.91 1.98
C LEU A 471 -14.07 29.91 2.47
N GLN A 472 -14.91 29.45 1.54
CA GLN A 472 -16.01 28.51 1.80
C GLN A 472 -15.83 27.19 1.07
N TRP A 473 -15.06 27.18 -0.03
CA TRP A 473 -14.93 26.03 -0.91
C TRP A 473 -13.48 25.79 -1.30
N TYR A 474 -13.06 24.53 -1.22
CA TYR A 474 -11.83 24.06 -1.85
C TYR A 474 -12.16 22.94 -2.82
N LEU A 475 -11.81 23.12 -4.10
CA LEU A 475 -12.05 22.16 -5.17
C LEU A 475 -10.76 21.49 -5.59
N ALA A 476 -10.74 20.15 -5.53
CA ALA A 476 -9.73 19.34 -6.20
C ALA A 476 -10.32 18.80 -7.51
N HIS A 477 -9.85 19.34 -8.63
CA HIS A 477 -10.26 18.92 -9.97
C HIS A 477 -9.45 17.70 -10.44
N ASN A 478 -10.10 16.77 -11.14
CA ASN A 478 -9.52 15.57 -11.75
C ASN A 478 -8.51 14.84 -10.85
N VAL A 479 -9.02 14.29 -9.75
CA VAL A 479 -8.24 13.58 -8.73
C VAL A 479 -7.75 12.24 -9.28
N ILE A 480 -6.53 12.26 -9.81
CA ILE A 480 -5.83 11.10 -10.39
C ILE A 480 -4.76 10.49 -9.45
N ASN A 481 -4.57 11.05 -8.25
CA ASN A 481 -3.59 10.54 -7.30
C ASN A 481 -3.98 9.14 -6.79
N ASP A 482 -3.14 8.13 -7.06
CA ASP A 482 -3.36 6.72 -6.72
C ASP A 482 -3.89 6.47 -5.30
N GLU A 483 -3.34 7.14 -4.29
CA GLU A 483 -3.75 6.95 -2.90
C GLU A 483 -5.16 7.49 -2.64
N THR A 484 -5.49 8.69 -3.12
CA THR A 484 -6.83 9.28 -2.98
C THR A 484 -7.87 8.57 -3.86
N SER A 485 -7.50 8.23 -5.10
CA SER A 485 -8.32 7.45 -6.03
C SER A 485 -8.58 6.01 -5.55
N ARG A 486 -7.86 5.52 -4.52
CA ARG A 486 -8.19 4.28 -3.79
C ARG A 486 -9.07 4.53 -2.56
N ILE A 487 -8.96 5.68 -1.91
CA ILE A 487 -9.75 6.02 -0.71
C ILE A 487 -11.19 6.36 -1.08
N VAL A 488 -11.40 7.15 -2.13
CA VAL A 488 -12.73 7.61 -2.53
C VAL A 488 -13.68 6.47 -2.94
N PRO A 489 -13.29 5.50 -3.80
CA PRO A 489 -14.14 4.34 -4.10
C PRO A 489 -14.45 3.49 -2.87
N ARG A 490 -13.53 3.40 -1.89
CA ARG A 490 -13.79 2.71 -0.62
C ARG A 490 -14.84 3.44 0.22
N ALA A 491 -14.77 4.77 0.30
CA ALA A 491 -15.76 5.59 0.97
C ALA A 491 -17.15 5.45 0.32
N LEU A 492 -17.23 5.46 -1.02
CA LEU A 492 -18.46 5.21 -1.77
C LEU A 492 -19.02 3.80 -1.52
N CYS A 493 -18.16 2.77 -1.54
CA CYS A 493 -18.55 1.38 -1.27
C CYS A 493 -19.14 1.20 0.14
N ASN A 494 -18.62 1.91 1.14
CA ASN A 494 -19.15 1.85 2.51
C ASN A 494 -20.57 2.45 2.60
N LYS A 495 -20.89 3.43 1.76
CA LYS A 495 -22.25 3.99 1.63
C LYS A 495 -23.14 3.20 0.64
N LEU A 496 -22.69 2.04 0.17
CA LEU A 496 -23.38 1.20 -0.84
C LEU A 496 -23.61 1.93 -2.16
N ILE A 497 -22.72 2.87 -2.51
CA ILE A 497 -22.78 3.63 -3.76
C ILE A 497 -21.86 2.97 -4.79
N PRO A 498 -22.41 2.46 -5.91
CA PRO A 498 -21.66 1.60 -6.83
C PRO A 498 -20.84 2.35 -7.89
N LYS A 499 -21.01 3.67 -8.00
CA LYS A 499 -20.36 4.52 -9.02
C LYS A 499 -20.35 6.00 -8.61
N LEU A 500 -19.63 6.82 -9.37
CA LEU A 500 -19.71 8.28 -9.25
C LEU A 500 -21.01 8.80 -9.87
N TYR A 501 -21.53 9.87 -9.28
CA TYR A 501 -22.72 10.59 -9.76
C TYR A 501 -22.36 12.02 -10.14
N LEU A 502 -23.07 12.57 -11.12
CA LEU A 502 -23.12 14.02 -11.37
C LEU A 502 -23.57 14.75 -10.10
N TRP A 503 -23.41 16.08 -10.08
CA TRP A 503 -23.92 16.91 -9.00
C TRP A 503 -25.38 16.54 -8.63
N PRO A 504 -25.77 16.39 -7.35
CA PRO A 504 -25.04 16.76 -6.11
C PRO A 504 -23.98 15.73 -5.66
N GLY A 505 -23.71 14.69 -6.45
CA GLY A 505 -22.70 13.69 -6.15
C GLY A 505 -22.99 12.88 -4.89
N THR A 506 -21.92 12.48 -4.22
CA THR A 506 -21.99 11.81 -2.92
C THR A 506 -21.43 12.72 -1.83
N LEU A 507 -22.29 13.08 -0.87
CA LEU A 507 -21.93 13.83 0.31
C LEU A 507 -21.40 12.90 1.42
N PHE A 508 -20.30 13.30 2.04
CA PHE A 508 -19.75 12.72 3.26
C PHE A 508 -19.73 13.79 4.34
N ASP A 509 -20.62 13.66 5.33
CA ASP A 509 -20.75 14.63 6.41
C ASP A 509 -19.94 14.21 7.64
N LYS A 510 -19.27 15.17 8.29
CA LYS A 510 -18.40 14.95 9.45
C LYS A 510 -19.10 14.25 10.62
N LYS A 511 -20.41 14.45 10.81
CA LYS A 511 -21.19 13.86 11.91
C LYS A 511 -21.88 12.57 11.50
N LYS A 512 -22.42 12.48 10.29
CA LYS A 512 -23.20 11.33 9.79
C LYS A 512 -22.31 10.22 9.24
N ASP A 513 -21.20 10.58 8.58
CA ASP A 513 -20.26 9.66 7.94
C ASP A 513 -18.84 9.84 8.49
N PRO A 514 -18.61 9.80 9.83
CA PRO A 514 -17.36 10.25 10.43
C PRO A 514 -16.14 9.44 9.98
N THR A 515 -16.32 8.17 9.63
CA THR A 515 -15.20 7.29 9.21
C THR A 515 -14.77 7.62 7.79
N GLU A 516 -15.72 7.70 6.87
CA GLU A 516 -15.50 8.04 5.47
C GLU A 516 -15.03 9.48 5.33
N PHE A 517 -15.65 10.41 6.06
CA PHE A 517 -15.23 11.80 6.13
C PHE A 517 -13.77 11.90 6.60
N GLN A 518 -13.40 11.25 7.71
CA GLN A 518 -12.01 11.25 8.19
C GLN A 518 -11.05 10.63 7.18
N ALA A 519 -11.45 9.58 6.46
CA ALA A 519 -10.62 8.99 5.41
C ALA A 519 -10.40 9.95 4.23
N LEU A 520 -11.43 10.71 3.84
CA LEU A 520 -11.33 11.70 2.76
C LEU A 520 -10.47 12.90 3.19
N ILE A 521 -10.59 13.38 4.43
CA ILE A 521 -9.72 14.43 4.98
C ILE A 521 -8.28 13.95 5.17
N GLY A 522 -8.09 12.69 5.57
CA GLY A 522 -6.77 12.08 5.74
C GLY A 522 -6.11 11.60 4.43
N SER A 523 -6.82 11.69 3.31
CA SER A 523 -6.25 11.37 1.99
C SER A 523 -5.18 12.40 1.60
N PRO A 524 -4.24 12.07 0.69
CA PRO A 524 -3.29 13.06 0.19
C PRO A 524 -3.91 14.35 -0.34
N ILE A 525 -5.12 14.30 -0.93
CA ILE A 525 -5.87 15.49 -1.35
C ILE A 525 -6.49 16.22 -0.15
N GLY A 526 -7.14 15.51 0.78
CA GLY A 526 -7.73 16.14 1.97
C GLY A 526 -6.68 16.80 2.88
N GLY A 527 -5.49 16.19 2.95
CA GLY A 527 -4.35 16.73 3.69
C GLY A 527 -3.88 18.09 3.17
N THR A 528 -4.13 18.43 1.90
CA THR A 528 -3.65 19.70 1.34
C THR A 528 -4.45 20.88 1.87
N ILE A 529 -5.78 20.75 1.88
CA ILE A 529 -6.65 21.76 2.47
C ILE A 529 -6.53 21.78 4.00
N ALA A 530 -6.37 20.63 4.65
CA ALA A 530 -6.15 20.58 6.10
C ALA A 530 -4.86 21.32 6.51
N ILE A 531 -3.75 21.10 5.79
CA ILE A 531 -2.49 21.81 6.02
C ILE A 531 -2.63 23.31 5.71
N MET A 532 -3.33 23.68 4.63
CA MET A 532 -3.59 25.08 4.28
C MET A 532 -4.31 25.82 5.41
N LEU A 533 -5.46 25.28 5.86
CA LEU A 533 -6.26 25.90 6.92
C LEU A 533 -5.47 26.00 8.24
N ALA A 534 -4.65 25.00 8.54
CA ALA A 534 -3.83 24.98 9.75
C ALA A 534 -2.67 25.97 9.71
N GLN A 535 -1.95 26.06 8.58
CA GLN A 535 -0.79 26.95 8.43
C GLN A 535 -1.16 28.43 8.35
N HIS A 536 -2.40 28.72 7.95
CA HIS A 536 -2.85 30.07 7.65
C HIS A 536 -4.02 30.53 8.52
N LYS A 537 -4.15 29.92 9.70
CA LYS A 537 -5.23 30.21 10.67
C LYS A 537 -5.27 31.69 11.10
N GLU A 538 -4.13 32.36 11.20
CA GLU A 538 -4.08 33.79 11.56
C GLU A 538 -4.73 34.67 10.49
N GLU A 539 -4.60 34.29 9.22
CA GLU A 539 -5.09 35.07 8.06
C GLU A 539 -6.54 34.68 7.70
N LEU A 540 -6.87 33.38 7.75
CA LEU A 540 -8.18 32.83 7.40
C LEU A 540 -9.21 32.90 8.52
N GLY A 541 -8.75 33.02 9.78
CA GLY A 541 -9.58 32.74 10.95
C GLY A 541 -9.69 31.24 11.24
N ASN A 542 -10.39 30.90 12.32
CA ASN A 542 -10.57 29.51 12.73
C ASN A 542 -11.61 28.83 11.83
N LYS A 543 -11.14 28.08 10.83
CA LYS A 543 -12.00 27.36 9.89
C LYS A 543 -12.10 25.88 10.23
N GLU A 544 -13.25 25.26 9.92
CA GLU A 544 -13.40 23.82 9.88
C GLU A 544 -13.94 23.33 8.54
N ILE A 545 -13.46 22.17 8.12
CA ILE A 545 -14.11 21.37 7.07
C ILE A 545 -15.21 20.55 7.75
N TYR A 546 -16.43 20.60 7.23
CA TYR A 546 -17.57 19.90 7.81
C TYR A 546 -18.22 18.89 6.86
N GLU A 547 -18.03 19.05 5.54
CA GLU A 547 -18.55 18.15 4.52
C GLU A 547 -17.54 17.97 3.38
N VAL A 548 -17.54 16.80 2.73
CA VAL A 548 -16.83 16.54 1.48
C VAL A 548 -17.80 15.97 0.47
N THR A 549 -17.93 16.60 -0.70
CA THR A 549 -18.75 16.11 -1.81
C THR A 549 -17.88 15.56 -2.92
N VAL A 550 -18.15 14.34 -3.33
CA VAL A 550 -17.46 13.66 -4.44
C VAL A 550 -18.38 13.58 -5.65
N VAL A 551 -17.94 14.07 -6.80
CA VAL A 551 -18.71 14.12 -8.06
C VAL A 551 -17.89 13.62 -9.26
N THR A 552 -18.59 13.31 -10.35
CA THR A 552 -18.01 13.19 -11.71
C THR A 552 -18.46 14.36 -12.59
N ASP A 553 -17.71 14.64 -13.65
CA ASP A 553 -18.02 15.69 -14.62
C ASP A 553 -19.27 15.43 -15.49
N ASP A 554 -19.81 16.49 -16.08
CA ASP A 554 -20.97 16.47 -16.98
C ASP A 554 -20.64 15.83 -18.35
N TRP A 555 -19.37 15.92 -18.78
CA TRP A 555 -18.90 15.49 -20.10
C TRP A 555 -18.79 13.98 -20.27
N SER A 556 -18.16 13.26 -19.33
CA SER A 556 -18.02 11.80 -19.34
C SER A 556 -19.39 11.10 -19.32
N SER A 557 -20.38 11.72 -18.68
CA SER A 557 -21.77 11.23 -18.67
C SER A 557 -22.43 11.25 -20.05
N SER A 558 -22.13 12.28 -20.85
CA SER A 558 -22.75 12.52 -22.16
C SER A 558 -22.20 11.62 -23.28
N LYS A 559 -20.92 11.23 -23.22
CA LYS A 559 -20.22 10.49 -24.29
C LYS A 559 -20.11 8.97 -24.08
N LYS A 560 -20.69 8.40 -23.02
CA LYS A 560 -20.55 6.97 -22.64
C LYS A 560 -19.07 6.52 -22.59
N THR A 561 -18.17 7.39 -22.14
CA THR A 561 -16.76 7.02 -21.95
C THR A 561 -16.64 6.00 -20.79
N ARG A 562 -15.67 5.07 -20.89
CA ARG A 562 -15.47 4.04 -19.85
C ARG A 562 -14.82 4.57 -18.56
N VAL A 563 -14.30 5.80 -18.58
CA VAL A 563 -13.60 6.42 -17.46
C VAL A 563 -14.35 7.69 -17.08
N GLN A 564 -14.81 7.74 -15.82
CA GLN A 564 -15.41 8.91 -15.19
C GLN A 564 -14.31 9.67 -14.46
N GLU A 565 -14.21 10.99 -14.65
CA GLU A 565 -13.31 11.83 -13.86
C GLU A 565 -13.86 12.03 -12.45
N MET A 566 -12.99 12.21 -11.46
CA MET A 566 -13.36 12.31 -10.06
C MET A 566 -12.95 13.66 -9.50
N HIS A 567 -13.90 14.41 -8.95
CA HIS A 567 -13.66 15.73 -8.37
C HIS A 567 -14.15 15.74 -6.91
N MET A 568 -13.46 16.51 -6.05
CA MET A 568 -13.77 16.60 -4.62
C MET A 568 -13.96 18.06 -4.20
N PHE A 569 -15.11 18.36 -3.63
CA PHE A 569 -15.44 19.65 -3.01
C PHE A 569 -15.35 19.52 -1.49
N PHE A 570 -14.49 20.31 -0.87
CA PHE A 570 -14.39 20.41 0.59
C PHE A 570 -15.12 21.66 1.05
N HIS A 571 -16.13 21.48 1.90
CA HIS A 571 -16.98 22.55 2.42
C HIS A 571 -16.40 23.09 3.71
N ILE A 572 -16.17 24.40 3.75
CA ILE A 572 -15.43 25.09 4.81
C ILE A 572 -16.35 26.12 5.46
N ARG A 573 -16.31 26.21 6.79
CA ARG A 573 -17.03 27.23 7.55
C ARG A 573 -16.20 27.75 8.72
N ASP A 574 -16.63 28.87 9.31
CA ASP A 574 -16.08 29.35 10.56
C ASP A 574 -16.43 28.44 11.74
N MET A 575 -15.46 28.21 12.61
CA MET A 575 -15.67 27.62 13.92
C MET A 575 -16.22 28.67 14.88
N PRO A 576 -17.24 28.32 15.70
CA PRO A 576 -17.67 29.19 16.79
C PRO A 576 -16.49 29.50 17.72
N GLU A 577 -16.34 30.75 18.17
CA GLU A 577 -15.35 31.09 19.19
C GLU A 577 -15.64 30.30 20.48
N ASP A 578 -14.63 29.60 21.01
CA ASP A 578 -14.72 28.93 22.30
C ASP A 578 -15.14 29.98 23.35
N SER A 579 -16.33 29.82 23.94
CA SER A 579 -16.72 30.52 25.15
C SER A 579 -15.73 30.10 26.23
N GLY A 580 -14.76 30.97 26.51
CA GLY A 580 -13.60 30.67 27.34
C GLY A 580 -13.99 30.16 28.72
N ASP A 581 -13.70 28.89 28.97
CA ASP A 581 -13.65 28.33 30.31
C ASP A 581 -12.61 27.21 30.34
N ASN A 582 -11.35 27.58 30.15
CA ASN A 582 -10.18 26.82 30.60
C ASN A 582 -8.94 27.74 30.53
N LYS A 583 -8.89 28.73 31.42
CA LYS A 583 -7.60 29.29 31.82
C LYS A 583 -6.89 28.23 32.67
N PRO A 584 -5.61 27.92 32.40
CA PRO A 584 -4.84 27.06 33.29
C PRO A 584 -4.74 27.76 34.64
N THR A 585 -5.15 27.08 35.70
CA THR A 585 -4.92 27.48 37.09
C THR A 585 -3.42 27.47 37.34
N ASP A 586 -2.90 28.64 37.70
CA ASP A 586 -1.54 28.88 38.19
C ASP A 586 -1.39 28.24 39.58
N ASP A 587 -0.97 26.96 39.62
CA ASP A 587 -0.50 26.33 40.85
C ASP A 587 1.02 26.22 40.80
N GLY A 588 1.63 27.06 41.63
CA GLY A 588 3.07 27.25 41.71
C GLY A 588 3.85 26.11 42.37
N ALA A 589 5.16 26.21 42.13
CA ALA A 589 6.26 25.71 42.96
C ALA A 589 6.37 24.18 43.15
N LYS A 590 7.32 23.58 42.43
CA LYS A 590 8.60 23.14 43.03
C LYS A 590 9.61 22.74 41.96
N ARG A 591 10.61 23.60 41.72
CA ARG A 591 11.89 23.21 41.14
C ARG A 591 12.64 22.35 42.17
N GLY A 592 12.83 21.08 41.87
CA GLY A 592 13.79 20.19 42.53
C GLY A 592 14.95 19.91 41.57
N SER A 593 16.16 20.19 42.02
CA SER A 593 17.43 20.11 41.32
C SER A 593 17.90 18.69 40.97
N PHE A 594 18.62 18.62 39.85
CA PHE A 594 19.62 17.63 39.38
C PHE A 594 19.97 16.41 40.26
N GLY A 595 20.02 15.25 39.59
CA GLY A 595 20.84 14.08 39.89
C GLY A 595 21.14 13.36 38.58
#